data_AF-A0A399S5H7-F1
#
_entry.id   AF-A0A399S5H7-F1
#
_cell.length_a   1.000
_cell.length_b   1.000
_cell.length_c   1.000
_cell.angle_alpha   90.00
_cell.angle_beta   90.00
_cell.angle_gamma   90.00
#
_symmetry.space_group_name_H-M   'P 1'
#
loop_
_entity.id
_entity.type
_entity.pdbx_description
1 polymer ?
#
loop_
_entity_poly.entity_id
_entity_poly.type
_entity_poly.pdbx_seq_one_letter_code
_entity_poly.pdbx_strand_id
1 'polypeptide(L)'
;MGHASEVSIEKITREFQPILIDDERIERAYKLIRDMLVFTNKRLILVNKQGLTGSKIDYQSIPYGSIKMFSKESAGIGDLDAELKIWLTGESEPTIKQDFRKGDNINEAYRVLSKYVLK
;
A
#
# COMPACT_ATOMS: atom_id res chain seq x y z
N MET A 1 -12.66 -16.03 8.66
CA MET A 1 -13.26 -15.12 7.66
C MET A 1 -12.15 -14.23 7.15
N GLY A 2 -11.53 -14.58 6.03
CA GLY A 2 -10.43 -13.80 5.44
C GLY A 2 -11.01 -12.70 4.55
N HIS A 3 -10.68 -11.46 4.83
CA HIS A 3 -11.03 -10.34 3.98
C HIS A 3 -10.25 -10.45 2.67
N ALA A 4 -10.93 -10.43 1.53
CA ALA A 4 -10.43 -10.83 0.21
C ALA A 4 -9.23 -10.01 -0.32
N SER A 5 -8.80 -8.96 0.38
CA SER A 5 -7.68 -8.09 0.00
C SER A 5 -6.38 -8.34 0.77
N GLU A 6 -6.41 -9.04 1.91
CA GLU A 6 -5.20 -9.33 2.68
C GLU A 6 -4.48 -10.55 2.08
N VAL A 7 -3.25 -10.34 1.61
CA VAL A 7 -2.46 -11.43 1.04
C VAL A 7 -1.78 -12.19 2.17
N SER A 8 -1.72 -13.52 2.05
CA SER A 8 -0.95 -14.36 2.96
C SER A 8 0.47 -13.81 3.12
N ILE A 9 0.79 -13.39 4.35
CA ILE A 9 2.10 -12.84 4.72
C ILE A 9 3.20 -13.84 4.35
N GLU A 10 3.00 -15.14 4.62
CA GLU A 10 4.00 -16.19 4.32
C GLU A 10 4.37 -16.25 2.83
N LYS A 11 3.39 -16.07 1.94
CA LYS A 11 3.63 -16.11 0.49
C LYS A 11 4.41 -14.88 0.04
N ILE A 12 4.01 -13.70 0.50
CA ILE A 12 4.66 -12.44 0.15
C ILE A 12 6.04 -12.33 0.79
N THR A 13 6.23 -12.80 2.02
CA THR A 13 7.55 -12.77 2.68
C THR A 13 8.58 -13.47 1.81
N ARG A 14 8.29 -14.66 1.26
CA ARG A 14 9.23 -15.35 0.35
C ARG A 14 9.57 -14.55 -0.90
N GLU A 15 8.60 -13.85 -1.48
CA GLU A 15 8.79 -13.02 -2.68
C GLU A 15 9.64 -11.79 -2.37
N PHE A 16 9.50 -11.21 -1.19
CA PHE A 16 10.17 -9.97 -0.77
C PHE A 16 11.48 -10.22 -0.03
N GLN A 17 11.75 -11.43 0.45
CA GLN A 17 12.98 -11.80 1.16
C GLN A 17 14.26 -11.20 0.54
N PRO A 18 14.48 -11.24 -0.79
CA PRO A 18 15.71 -10.71 -1.40
C PRO A 18 15.88 -9.18 -1.29
N ILE A 19 14.82 -8.43 -0.97
CA ILE A 19 14.83 -6.96 -0.92
C ILE A 19 14.57 -6.39 0.48
N LEU A 20 14.28 -7.26 1.46
CA LEU A 20 14.20 -6.89 2.86
C LEU A 20 15.60 -6.88 3.47
N ILE A 21 15.84 -5.93 4.37
CA ILE A 21 17.06 -5.88 5.17
C ILE A 21 16.91 -6.69 6.46
N ASP A 22 18.01 -6.88 7.17
CA ASP A 22 18.00 -7.43 8.52
C ASP A 22 17.06 -6.62 9.43
N ASP A 23 16.33 -7.32 10.31
CA ASP A 23 15.28 -6.78 11.18
C ASP A 23 14.10 -6.07 10.48
N GLU A 24 13.99 -6.14 9.15
CA GLU A 24 12.80 -5.72 8.42
C GLU A 24 11.84 -6.89 8.24
N ARG A 25 10.60 -6.71 8.71
CA ARG A 25 9.54 -7.72 8.61
C ARG A 25 8.27 -7.12 8.01
N ILE A 26 7.61 -7.92 7.18
CA ILE A 26 6.31 -7.57 6.61
C ILE A 26 5.25 -7.75 7.68
N GLU A 27 4.49 -6.69 7.90
CA GLU A 27 3.46 -6.62 8.93
C GLU A 27 2.08 -6.81 8.30
N ARG A 28 1.81 -6.17 7.15
CA ARG A 28 0.57 -6.31 6.39
C ARG A 28 0.83 -6.16 4.90
N ALA A 29 0.02 -6.81 4.08
CA ALA A 29 0.06 -6.63 2.64
C ALA A 29 -1.36 -6.65 2.06
N TYR A 30 -1.66 -5.63 1.26
CA TYR A 30 -2.96 -5.48 0.61
C TYR A 30 -2.76 -5.51 -0.89
N LYS A 31 -3.42 -6.45 -1.55
CA LYS A 31 -3.48 -6.48 -3.00
C LYS A 31 -4.67 -5.64 -3.46
N LEU A 32 -4.40 -4.70 -4.35
CA LEU A 32 -5.40 -3.89 -5.02
C LEU A 32 -5.60 -4.43 -6.45
N ILE A 33 -6.31 -3.67 -7.28
CA ILE A 33 -6.64 -4.07 -8.66
C ILE A 33 -5.38 -4.37 -9.49
N ARG A 34 -4.45 -3.41 -9.51
CA ARG A 34 -3.19 -3.48 -10.28
C ARG A 34 -1.96 -3.47 -9.38
N ASP A 35 -2.09 -2.82 -8.23
CA ASP A 35 -1.00 -2.49 -7.35
C ASP A 35 -1.07 -3.31 -6.06
N MET A 36 -0.02 -3.22 -5.25
CA MET A 36 0.02 -3.85 -3.93
C MET A 36 0.70 -2.92 -2.94
N LEU A 37 0.10 -2.80 -1.76
CA LEU A 37 0.64 -2.05 -0.63
C LEU A 37 1.22 -3.02 0.38
N VAL A 38 2.53 -2.98 0.61
CA VAL A 38 3.20 -3.83 1.59
C VAL A 38 3.75 -2.96 2.72
N PHE A 39 3.22 -3.15 3.91
CA PHE A 39 3.64 -2.45 5.12
C PHE A 39 4.66 -3.29 5.86
N THR A 40 5.87 -2.76 6.05
CA THR A 40 6.88 -3.37 6.93
C THR A 40 6.93 -2.61 8.26
N ASN A 41 7.79 -3.04 9.17
CA ASN A 41 8.11 -2.25 10.35
C ASN A 41 9.01 -1.02 10.06
N LYS A 42 9.43 -0.80 8.79
CA LYS A 42 10.38 0.28 8.40
C LYS A 42 9.81 1.22 7.34
N ARG A 43 9.03 0.71 6.38
CA ARG A 43 8.56 1.46 5.20
C ARG A 43 7.27 0.88 4.63
N LEU A 44 6.56 1.70 3.88
CA LEU A 44 5.57 1.25 2.90
C LEU A 44 6.29 0.92 1.59
N ILE A 45 6.07 -0.27 1.05
CA ILE A 45 6.53 -0.66 -0.28
C ILE A 45 5.31 -0.68 -1.20
N LEU A 46 5.35 0.15 -2.25
CA LEU A 46 4.38 0.14 -3.33
C LEU A 46 4.88 -0.76 -4.44
N VAL A 47 4.04 -1.69 -4.89
CA VAL A 47 4.37 -2.57 -6.00
C VAL A 47 3.38 -2.33 -7.13
N ASN A 48 3.88 -1.78 -8.23
CA ASN A 48 3.08 -1.41 -9.38
C ASN A 48 3.42 -2.33 -10.55
N LYS A 49 2.39 -2.91 -11.18
CA LYS A 49 2.57 -3.71 -12.40
C LYS A 49 2.37 -2.83 -13.63
N GLN A 50 3.46 -2.58 -14.35
CA GLN A 50 3.50 -1.74 -15.54
C GLN A 50 3.47 -2.57 -16.84
N GLY A 51 2.99 -1.94 -17.92
CA GLY A 51 2.98 -2.49 -19.28
C GLY A 51 1.70 -3.27 -19.63
N LEU A 52 1.45 -3.43 -20.93
CA LEU A 52 0.24 -4.10 -21.46
C LEU A 52 0.12 -5.56 -21.00
N THR A 53 1.27 -6.22 -20.80
CA THR A 53 1.37 -7.61 -20.33
C THR A 53 1.51 -7.73 -18.81
N GLY A 54 1.70 -6.61 -18.10
CA GLY A 54 1.97 -6.59 -16.65
C GLY A 54 3.30 -7.24 -16.24
N SER A 55 4.24 -7.43 -17.18
CA SER A 55 5.50 -8.14 -16.95
C SER A 55 6.56 -7.29 -16.25
N LYS A 56 6.45 -5.96 -16.28
CA LYS A 56 7.35 -5.06 -15.57
C LYS A 56 6.75 -4.76 -14.20
N ILE A 57 7.52 -5.03 -13.15
CA ILE A 57 7.12 -4.73 -11.77
C ILE A 57 8.04 -3.64 -11.25
N ASP A 58 7.45 -2.58 -10.72
CA ASP A 58 8.14 -1.46 -10.09
C ASP A 58 7.92 -1.54 -8.57
N TYR A 59 9.01 -1.46 -7.81
CA TYR A 59 9.01 -1.52 -6.35
C TYR A 59 9.49 -0.19 -5.79
N GLN A 60 8.60 0.58 -5.19
CA GLN A 60 8.93 1.89 -4.62
C GLN A 60 8.88 1.83 -3.10
N SER A 61 9.99 2.18 -2.46
CA SER A 61 10.12 2.22 -0.99
C SER A 61 9.82 3.62 -0.46
N ILE A 62 8.84 3.73 0.43
CA ILE A 62 8.43 4.96 1.10
C ILE A 62 8.70 4.82 2.60
N PRO A 63 9.80 5.40 3.11
CA PRO A 63 10.03 5.49 4.55
C PRO A 63 8.88 6.21 5.24
N TYR A 64 8.40 5.72 6.38
CA TYR A 64 7.24 6.34 7.04
C TYR A 64 7.47 7.81 7.42
N GLY A 65 8.71 8.17 7.76
CA GLY A 65 9.08 9.56 8.07
C GLY A 65 9.07 10.53 6.88
N SER A 66 8.98 10.04 5.63
CA SER A 66 8.82 10.91 4.46
C SER A 66 7.36 11.21 4.12
N ILE A 67 6.41 10.57 4.81
CA ILE A 67 4.97 10.80 4.61
C ILE A 67 4.56 12.02 5.42
N LYS A 68 4.24 13.11 4.73
CA LYS A 68 3.83 14.38 5.34
C LYS A 68 2.35 14.39 5.68
N MET A 69 1.53 13.80 4.81
CA MET A 69 0.08 13.81 4.91
C MET A 69 -0.49 12.61 4.16
N PHE A 70 -1.64 12.12 4.61
CA PHE A 70 -2.41 11.11 3.91
C PHE A 70 -3.89 11.34 4.15
N SER A 71 -4.72 10.93 3.20
CA SER A 71 -6.17 11.02 3.29
C SER A 71 -6.83 9.84 2.58
N LYS A 72 -8.07 9.56 2.95
CA LYS A 72 -8.93 8.65 2.20
C LYS A 72 -10.17 9.41 1.77
N GLU A 73 -10.64 9.13 0.57
CA GLU A 73 -11.87 9.67 0.02
C GLU A 73 -12.81 8.52 -0.29
N SER A 74 -14.00 8.52 0.29
CA SER A 74 -15.03 7.53 -0.07
C SER A 74 -15.50 7.78 -1.50
N ALA A 75 -15.66 6.72 -2.27
CA ALA A 75 -16.28 6.83 -3.58
C ALA A 75 -17.78 7.14 -3.44
N GLY A 76 -18.30 7.92 -4.39
CA GLY A 76 -19.74 8.19 -4.52
C GLY A 76 -20.49 7.03 -5.18
N ILE A 77 -21.41 7.34 -6.10
CA ILE A 77 -22.17 6.30 -6.83
C ILE A 77 -21.27 5.70 -7.93
N GLY A 78 -20.73 4.50 -7.71
CA GLY A 78 -19.87 3.78 -8.66
C GLY A 78 -19.32 2.45 -8.11
N ASP A 79 -18.42 1.80 -8.86
CA ASP A 79 -17.78 0.50 -8.50
C ASP A 79 -16.51 0.63 -7.63
N LEU A 80 -15.94 1.83 -7.54
CA LEU A 80 -14.88 2.14 -6.59
C LEU A 80 -15.51 2.34 -5.21
N ASP A 81 -14.77 2.00 -4.16
CA ASP A 81 -15.23 2.14 -2.78
C ASP A 81 -14.54 3.32 -2.10
N ALA A 82 -13.25 3.52 -2.39
CA ALA A 82 -12.50 4.67 -1.90
C ALA A 82 -11.15 4.86 -2.62
N GLU A 83 -10.56 6.04 -2.48
CA GLU A 83 -9.21 6.37 -2.94
C GLU A 83 -8.33 6.74 -1.73
N LEU A 84 -7.15 6.13 -1.63
CA LEU A 84 -6.10 6.52 -0.68
C LEU A 84 -5.12 7.49 -1.37
N LYS A 85 -4.85 8.62 -0.71
CA LYS A 85 -3.92 9.65 -1.17
C LYS A 85 -2.80 9.83 -0.16
N ILE A 86 -1.56 9.89 -0.64
CA ILE A 86 -0.36 10.08 0.21
C ILE A 86 0.49 11.20 -0.38
N TRP A 87 0.88 12.15 0.47
CA TRP A 87 1.80 13.24 0.16
C TRP A 87 3.14 12.97 0.80
N LEU A 88 4.19 13.02 0.01
CA LEU A 88 5.55 13.01 0.52
C LEU A 88 6.00 14.42 0.91
N THR A 89 6.99 14.49 1.80
CA THR A 89 7.59 15.76 2.21
C THR A 89 8.12 16.52 1.00
N GLY A 90 7.68 17.78 0.86
CA GLY A 90 8.05 18.66 -0.24
C GLY A 90 7.00 18.77 -1.35
N GLU A 91 6.04 17.84 -1.40
CA GLU A 91 5.04 17.80 -2.46
C GLU A 91 3.77 18.58 -2.10
N SER A 92 3.24 19.35 -3.06
CA SER A 92 1.97 20.08 -2.94
C SER A 92 0.77 19.22 -3.30
N GLU A 93 0.96 18.26 -4.21
CA GLU A 93 -0.05 17.32 -4.68
C GLU A 93 0.22 15.91 -4.13
N PRO A 94 -0.80 15.04 -4.05
CA PRO A 94 -0.59 13.67 -3.58
C PRO A 94 0.29 12.91 -4.56
N THR A 95 1.49 12.54 -4.10
CA THR A 95 2.49 11.78 -4.86
C THR A 95 1.99 10.38 -5.22
N ILE A 96 1.16 9.80 -4.35
CA ILE A 96 0.64 8.45 -4.50
C ILE A 96 -0.88 8.51 -4.37
N LYS A 97 -1.55 7.90 -5.35
CA LYS A 97 -3.01 7.68 -5.37
C LYS A 97 -3.27 6.21 -5.63
N GLN A 98 -4.14 5.60 -4.83
CA GLN A 98 -4.41 4.18 -4.86
C GLN A 98 -5.91 3.94 -4.72
N ASP A 99 -6.50 3.36 -5.76
CA ASP A 99 -7.93 3.05 -5.81
C ASP A 99 -8.23 1.72 -5.15
N PHE A 100 -9.22 1.73 -4.26
CA PHE A 100 -9.75 0.55 -3.58
C PHE A 100 -11.14 0.23 -4.16
N ARG A 101 -11.35 -1.04 -4.52
CA ARG A 101 -12.67 -1.55 -4.93
C ARG A 101 -13.48 -2.00 -3.73
N LYS A 102 -14.77 -2.20 -3.98
CA LYS A 102 -15.68 -2.80 -3.02
C LYS A 102 -15.16 -4.17 -2.57
N GLY A 103 -14.90 -4.30 -1.28
CA GLY A 103 -14.33 -5.50 -0.66
C GLY A 103 -12.83 -5.40 -0.35
N ASP A 104 -12.13 -4.38 -0.84
CA ASP A 104 -10.77 -4.08 -0.41
C ASP A 104 -10.81 -3.38 0.97
N ASN A 105 -9.91 -3.78 1.87
CA ASN A 105 -9.94 -3.28 3.25
C ASN A 105 -9.22 -1.93 3.40
N ILE A 106 -9.73 -0.87 2.77
CA ILE A 106 -9.12 0.47 2.85
C ILE A 106 -9.03 0.98 4.30
N ASN A 107 -10.04 0.70 5.12
CA ASN A 107 -10.06 1.15 6.51
C ASN A 107 -8.92 0.56 7.33
N GLU A 108 -8.55 -0.70 7.06
CA GLU A 108 -7.41 -1.33 7.68
C GLU A 108 -6.09 -0.78 7.14
N ALA A 109 -5.95 -0.64 5.82
CA ALA A 109 -4.76 0.00 5.22
C ALA A 109 -4.53 1.41 5.78
N TYR A 110 -5.59 2.22 5.90
CA TYR A 110 -5.56 3.55 6.50
C TYR A 110 -5.16 3.53 7.98
N ARG A 111 -5.67 2.57 8.74
CA ARG A 111 -5.31 2.38 10.15
C ARG A 111 -3.84 1.97 10.31
N VAL A 112 -3.35 1.06 9.48
CA VAL A 112 -1.96 0.61 9.50
C VAL A 112 -1.02 1.76 9.11
N LEU A 113 -1.37 2.53 8.08
CA LEU A 113 -0.64 3.74 7.72
C LEU A 113 -0.59 4.72 8.90
N SER A 114 -1.74 4.96 9.55
CA SER A 114 -1.83 5.82 10.74
C SER A 114 -0.91 5.35 11.87
N LYS A 115 -0.88 4.03 12.16
CA LYS A 115 0.00 3.44 13.18
C LYS A 115 1.48 3.76 12.94
N TYR A 116 1.93 3.70 11.69
CA TYR A 116 3.36 3.89 11.38
C TYR A 116 3.74 5.35 11.15
N VAL A 117 2.82 6.19 10.67
CA VAL A 117 3.09 7.60 10.39
C VAL A 117 2.93 8.49 11.62
N LEU A 118 1.91 8.24 12.46
CA LEU A 118 1.54 9.16 13.55
C LEU A 118 2.35 8.96 14.85
N LYS A 119 2.99 7.80 15.03
CA LYS A 119 3.67 7.34 16.26
C LYS A 119 2.75 7.16 17.47
#